data_AF-A0A937WCJ1-F1
#
_entry.id   AF-A0A937WCJ1-F1
#
_cell.length_a   1.000
_cell.length_b   1.000
_cell.length_c   1.000
_cell.angle_alpha   90.00
_cell.angle_beta   90.00
_cell.angle_gamma   90.00
#
_symmetry.space_group_name_H-M   'P 1'
#
loop_
_entity.id
_entity.type
_entity.pdbx_description
1 polymer ?
#
loop_
_entity_poly.entity_id
_entity_poly.type
_entity_poly.pdbx_seq_one_letter_code
_entity_poly.pdbx_strand_id
1 'polypeptide(L)' 'MSQYSTLPVKASECTECGDCMERCPFKVDIIARMREAVEIFEANAE' A
#
# COMPACT_ATOMS: atom_id res chain seq x y z
N MET A 1 -6.04 1.63 14.76
CA MET A 1 -5.53 2.30 13.54
C MET A 1 -4.14 2.94 13.69
N SER A 2 -3.57 3.09 14.90
CA SER A 2 -2.25 3.74 15.14
C SER A 2 -0.99 2.90 14.82
N GLN A 3 -1.08 1.61 14.48
CA GLN A 3 0.13 0.82 14.19
C GLN A 3 0.65 1.03 12.75
N TYR A 4 -0.22 1.36 11.81
CA TYR A 4 0.19 1.62 10.42
C TYR A 4 0.96 2.93 10.28
N SER A 5 0.70 3.92 11.14
CA SER A 5 1.43 5.18 11.16
C SER A 5 2.87 5.03 11.64
N THR A 6 3.23 3.97 12.37
CA THR A 6 4.60 3.72 12.83
C THR A 6 5.45 2.86 11.88
N LEU A 7 4.87 2.36 10.78
CA LEU A 7 5.64 1.62 9.78
C LEU A 7 6.70 2.52 9.12
N PRO A 8 7.93 2.02 8.93
CA PRO A 8 9.03 2.81 8.38
C PRO A 8 8.86 3.15 6.91
N VAL A 9 8.11 2.32 6.17
CA VAL A 9 7.81 2.51 4.74
C VAL A 9 6.30 2.65 4.59
N LYS A 10 5.88 3.62 3.80
CA LYS A 10 4.47 3.93 3.55
C LYS A 10 4.00 3.39 2.20
N ALA A 11 2.67 3.31 2.04
CA ALA A 11 2.09 2.85 0.78
C ALA A 11 2.42 3.83 -0.37
N SER A 12 2.60 5.12 -0.06
CA SER A 12 3.03 6.15 -1.00
C SER A 12 4.45 5.97 -1.55
N GLU A 13 5.27 5.12 -0.92
CA GLU A 13 6.59 4.77 -1.45
C GLU A 13 6.56 3.60 -2.45
N CYS A 14 5.37 3.06 -2.76
CA CYS A 14 5.22 2.05 -3.80
C CYS A 14 5.64 2.63 -5.16
N THR A 15 6.63 1.99 -5.80
CA THR A 15 7.12 2.38 -7.15
C THR A 15 6.38 1.71 -8.29
N GLU A 16 5.34 0.93 -7.97
CA GLU A 16 4.55 0.18 -8.95
C GLU A 16 5.38 -0.82 -9.79
N CYS A 17 6.46 -1.38 -9.21
CA CYS A 17 7.37 -2.28 -9.94
C CYS A 17 6.73 -3.59 -10.44
N GLY A 18 5.65 -4.05 -9.80
CA GLY A 18 4.93 -5.26 -10.21
C GLY A 18 5.46 -6.58 -9.63
N ASP A 19 6.59 -6.63 -8.94
CA ASP A 19 7.17 -7.87 -8.40
C ASP A 19 6.21 -8.62 -7.46
N CYS A 20 5.40 -7.87 -6.69
CA CYS A 20 4.41 -8.44 -5.78
C CYS A 20 3.28 -9.15 -6.53
N MET A 21 2.97 -8.73 -7.76
CA MET A 21 1.90 -9.30 -8.57
C MET A 21 2.23 -10.71 -9.06
N GLU A 22 3.45 -10.91 -9.54
CA GLU A 22 3.92 -12.25 -9.97
C GLU A 22 4.02 -13.23 -8.80
N ARG A 23 4.35 -12.72 -7.62
CA ARG A 23 4.49 -13.51 -6.39
C ARG A 23 3.15 -13.86 -5.74
N CYS A 24 2.06 -13.15 -6.06
CA CYS A 24 0.80 -13.30 -5.36
C CYS A 24 0.02 -14.53 -5.87
N PRO A 25 -0.08 -15.63 -5.10
CA PRO A 25 -0.82 -16.82 -5.54
C PRO A 25 -2.33 -16.58 -5.65
N PHE A 26 -2.83 -15.54 -4.98
CA PHE A 26 -4.25 -15.17 -4.94
C PHE A 26 -4.64 -14.17 -6.03
N LYS A 27 -3.68 -13.70 -6.84
CA LYS A 27 -3.92 -12.72 -7.92
C LYS A 27 -4.61 -11.44 -7.43
N VAL A 28 -4.24 -10.99 -6.24
CA VAL A 28 -4.73 -9.72 -5.70
C VAL A 28 -4.03 -8.57 -6.42
N ASP A 29 -4.79 -7.52 -6.75
CA ASP A 29 -4.24 -6.28 -7.28
C ASP A 29 -3.59 -5.45 -6.16
N ILE A 30 -2.34 -5.80 -5.84
CA ILE A 30 -1.60 -5.19 -4.72
C ILE A 30 -1.31 -3.72 -5.01
N ILE A 31 -1.00 -3.36 -6.26
CA ILE A 31 -0.71 -1.96 -6.62
C ILE A 31 -1.97 -1.11 -6.42
N ALA A 32 -3.14 -1.56 -6.86
CA ALA A 32 -4.39 -0.85 -6.60
C ALA A 32 -4.67 -0.71 -5.10
N ARG A 33 -4.42 -1.76 -4.30
CA ARG A 33 -4.57 -1.70 -2.84
C ARG A 33 -3.58 -0.73 -2.18
N MET A 34 -2.35 -0.60 -2.67
CA MET A 34 -1.40 0.39 -2.16
C MET A 34 -1.89 1.81 -2.44
N ARG A 35 -2.43 2.09 -3.63
CA ARG A 35 -3.04 3.40 -3.94
C ARG A 35 -4.21 3.70 -3.02
N GLU A 36 -5.11 2.75 -2.81
CA GLU A 36 -6.22 2.90 -1.85
C GLU A 36 -5.73 3.14 -0.41
N ALA A 37 -4.63 2.49 -0.01
CA ALA A 37 -4.05 2.69 1.30
C ALA A 37 -3.53 4.12 1.50
N VAL A 38 -2.96 4.75 0.46
CA VAL A 38 -2.58 6.18 0.51
C VAL A 38 -3.81 7.05 0.76
N GLU A 39 -4.90 6.82 0.03
CA GLU A 39 -6.15 7.58 0.22
C GLU A 39 -6.73 7.41 1.63
N ILE A 40 -6.66 6.20 2.20
CA ILE A 40 -7.25 5.91 3.51
C ILE A 40 -6.38 6.43 4.66
N PHE A 41 -5.06 6.23 4.59
CA PHE A 41 -4.17 6.46 5.72
C PHE A 41 -3.38 7.76 5.66
N GLU A 42 -3.27 8.39 4.49
CA GLU A 42 -2.46 9.59 4.28
C GLU A 42 -3.30 10.78 3.80
N ALA A 43 -4.30 10.57 2.93
CA ALA A 43 -5.18 11.66 2.48
C ALA A 43 -6.19 12.13 3.56
N ASN A 44 -6.35 11.38 4.65
CA ASN A 44 -7.19 11.73 5.80
C ASN A 44 -6.40 11.87 7.11
N ALA A 45 -5.10 12.19 7.05
CA ALA A 45 -4.28 12.43 8.24
C ALA A 45 -4.53 13.83 8.82
N GLU A 46 -5.61 13.96 9.59
CA GLU A 46 -5.91 15.09 10.50
C GLU A 46 -5.32 14.85 11.90
#